data_AF-A0A3N0AG92-F1
#
_entry.id   AF-A0A3N0AG92-F1
#
_cell.length_a   1.000
_cell.length_b   1.000
_cell.length_c   1.000
_cell.angle_alpha   90.00
_cell.angle_beta   90.00
_cell.angle_gamma   90.00
#
_symmetry.space_group_name_H-M   'P 1'
#
loop_
_entity.id
_entity.type
_entity.pdbx_description
1 polymer ?
#
loop_
_entity_poly.entity_id
_entity_poly.type
_entity_poly.pdbx_seq_one_letter_code
_entity_poly.pdbx_strand_id
1 'polypeptide(L)'
;MKPTNEERREVAARLRVLSSHREVDKELVEDALGLYMGECIDGYDPVSVMELADLIEPEPERACCDEGTSAFRCGRCGAFALRDAITDLCGPIPIRYCPNCGAKVVER
;
A
#
# COMPACT_ATOMS: atom_id res chain seq x y z
N MET A 1 -11.83 -1.40 -12.04
CA MET A 1 -10.38 -1.35 -12.34
C MET A 1 -9.67 -1.23 -11.00
N LYS A 2 -8.62 -1.99 -10.72
CA LYS A 2 -7.96 -1.90 -9.41
C LYS A 2 -7.24 -0.54 -9.26
N PRO A 3 -7.35 0.14 -8.11
CA PRO A 3 -6.73 1.43 -7.90
C PRO A 3 -5.21 1.30 -7.89
N THR A 4 -4.59 2.17 -8.69
CA THR A 4 -3.15 2.36 -8.81
C THR A 4 -2.54 2.85 -7.50
N ASN A 5 -1.21 2.75 -7.40
CA ASN A 5 -0.49 3.30 -6.25
C ASN A 5 -0.65 4.82 -6.14
N GLU A 6 -0.85 5.53 -7.25
CA GLU A 6 -1.02 6.97 -7.23
C GLU A 6 -2.39 7.35 -6.66
N GLU A 7 -3.45 6.71 -7.14
CA GLU A 7 -4.80 6.89 -6.59
C GLU A 7 -4.86 6.60 -5.08
N ARG A 8 -4.15 5.56 -4.61
CA ARG A 8 -4.05 5.26 -3.16
C ARG A 8 -3.31 6.34 -2.38
N ARG A 9 -2.23 6.89 -2.94
CA ARG A 9 -1.47 7.97 -2.30
C ARG A 9 -2.31 9.24 -2.22
N GLU A 10 -3.08 9.52 -3.26
CA GLU A 10 -4.00 10.66 -3.31
C GLU A 10 -5.09 10.54 -2.24
N VAL A 11 -5.80 9.40 -2.17
CA VAL A 11 -6.80 9.13 -1.12
C VAL A 11 -6.17 9.26 0.27
N ALA A 12 -5.00 8.67 0.50
CA ALA A 12 -4.29 8.78 1.77
C ALA A 12 -3.89 10.23 2.10
N ALA A 13 -3.51 11.04 1.11
CA ALA A 13 -3.19 12.45 1.31
C ALA A 13 -4.43 13.24 1.73
N ARG A 14 -5.57 13.03 1.07
CA ARG A 14 -6.86 13.65 1.43
C ARG A 14 -7.28 13.32 2.86
N LEU A 15 -7.21 12.04 3.25
CA LEU A 15 -7.52 11.61 4.61
C LEU A 15 -6.60 12.23 5.66
N ARG A 16 -5.29 12.35 5.38
CA ARG A 16 -4.36 13.03 6.29
C ARG A 16 -4.70 14.50 6.47
N VAL A 17 -5.09 15.19 5.39
CA VAL A 17 -5.57 16.58 5.48
C VAL A 17 -6.79 16.65 6.39
N LEU A 18 -7.81 15.83 6.15
CA LEU A 18 -9.03 15.80 6.98
C LEU A 18 -8.72 15.51 8.46
N SER A 19 -7.80 14.59 8.74
CA SER A 19 -7.39 14.25 10.11
C SER A 19 -6.71 15.39 10.89
N SER A 20 -6.27 16.45 10.21
CA SER A 20 -5.67 17.63 10.86
C SER A 20 -6.69 18.60 11.45
N HIS A 21 -7.99 18.40 11.17
CA HIS A 21 -9.08 19.22 11.69
C HIS A 21 -9.45 18.79 13.12
N ARG A 22 -9.99 19.73 13.93
CA ARG A 22 -10.43 19.45 15.30
C ARG A 22 -11.60 18.47 15.36
N GLU A 23 -12.51 18.59 14.39
CA GLU A 23 -13.63 17.68 14.14
C GLU A 23 -13.63 17.37 12.65
N VAL A 24 -13.91 16.11 12.30
CA VAL A 24 -13.86 15.63 10.92
C VAL A 24 -15.29 15.38 10.46
N ASP A 25 -15.67 16.04 9.37
CA ASP A 25 -16.96 15.88 8.71
C ASP A 25 -17.07 14.47 8.10
N LYS A 26 -18.16 13.76 8.42
CA LYS A 26 -18.36 12.36 8.02
C LYS A 26 -18.46 12.26 6.51
N GLU A 27 -19.25 13.15 5.91
CA GLU A 27 -19.52 13.19 4.48
C GLU A 27 -18.23 13.47 3.69
N LEU A 28 -17.32 14.30 4.20
CA LEU A 28 -16.01 14.53 3.59
C LEU A 28 -15.08 13.30 3.65
N VAL A 29 -15.17 12.49 4.71
CA VAL A 29 -14.41 11.24 4.81
C VAL A 29 -14.97 10.20 3.84
N GLU A 30 -16.29 10.08 3.77
CA GLU A 30 -16.98 9.19 2.84
C GLU A 30 -16.64 9.54 1.39
N ASP A 31 -16.65 10.82 1.03
CA ASP A 31 -16.22 11.31 -0.29
C ASP A 31 -14.73 11.01 -0.57
N ALA A 32 -13.86 11.17 0.42
CA ALA A 32 -12.44 10.85 0.27
C ALA A 32 -12.21 9.35 0.02
N LEU A 33 -13.06 8.48 0.56
CA LEU A 33 -13.01 7.03 0.38
C LEU A 33 -13.80 6.54 -0.84
N GLY A 34 -14.58 7.41 -1.49
CA GLY A 34 -15.50 7.03 -2.57
C GLY A 34 -16.68 6.19 -2.07
N LEU A 35 -17.10 6.35 -0.82
CA LEU A 35 -18.24 5.66 -0.23
C LEU A 35 -19.53 6.40 -0.53
N TYR A 36 -20.50 5.71 -1.14
CA TYR A 36 -21.81 6.28 -1.47
C TYR A 36 -22.91 5.49 -0.79
N MET A 37 -23.93 6.21 -0.28
CA MET A 37 -25.15 5.59 0.23
C MET A 37 -25.89 4.88 -0.91
N GLY A 38 -26.23 3.61 -0.73
CA GLY A 38 -26.99 2.83 -1.69
C GLY A 38 -28.50 3.10 -1.59
N GLU A 39 -29.31 2.28 -2.27
CA GLU A 39 -30.79 2.37 -2.20
C GLU A 39 -31.37 1.98 -0.82
N CYS A 40 -30.54 1.45 0.07
CA CYS A 40 -30.92 1.09 1.43
C CYS A 40 -30.89 2.32 2.35
N ILE A 41 -31.90 2.44 3.22
CA ILE A 41 -32.11 3.58 4.14
C ILE A 41 -30.89 3.86 5.04
N ASP A 42 -30.08 2.84 5.33
CA ASP A 42 -28.87 2.96 6.15
C ASP A 42 -27.82 1.93 5.69
N GLY A 43 -27.23 2.14 4.51
CA GLY A 43 -26.20 1.26 3.98
C GLY A 43 -25.44 1.82 2.78
N TYR A 44 -24.20 1.35 2.61
CA TYR A 44 -23.35 1.72 1.48
C TYR A 44 -23.65 0.85 0.25
N ASP A 45 -23.43 1.43 -0.93
CA ASP A 45 -23.46 0.70 -2.18
C ASP A 45 -22.38 -0.40 -2.19
N PRO A 46 -22.70 -1.66 -2.54
CA PRO A 46 -21.74 -2.76 -2.52
C PRO A 46 -20.51 -2.54 -3.41
N VAL A 47 -20.62 -1.78 -4.50
CA VAL A 47 -19.48 -1.46 -5.38
C VAL A 47 -18.53 -0.53 -4.63
N SER A 48 -19.03 0.51 -3.97
CA SER A 48 -18.19 1.41 -3.17
C SER A 48 -17.44 0.70 -2.03
N VAL A 49 -18.07 -0.31 -1.40
CA VAL A 49 -17.42 -1.14 -0.36
C VAL A 49 -16.32 -2.02 -0.95
N MET A 50 -16.54 -2.60 -2.13
CA MET A 50 -15.53 -3.38 -2.84
C MET A 50 -14.35 -2.50 -3.30
N GLU A 51 -14.62 -1.29 -3.77
CA GLU A 51 -13.60 -0.30 -4.13
C GLU A 51 -12.77 0.14 -2.91
N LEU A 52 -13.40 0.28 -1.74
CA LEU A 52 -12.69 0.50 -0.48
C LEU A 52 -11.78 -0.67 -0.11
N ALA A 53 -12.25 -1.91 -0.26
CA ALA A 53 -11.42 -3.09 -0.01
C ALA A 53 -10.20 -3.10 -0.95
N ASP A 54 -10.42 -2.80 -2.23
CA ASP A 54 -9.36 -2.61 -3.21
C ASP A 54 -8.44 -1.46 -2.81
N LEU A 55 -8.90 -0.34 -2.23
CA LEU A 55 -8.05 0.75 -1.75
C LEU A 55 -7.18 0.36 -0.53
N ILE A 56 -7.72 -0.45 0.38
CA ILE A 56 -7.02 -0.92 1.60
C ILE A 56 -5.99 -1.99 1.25
N GLU A 57 -6.38 -3.00 0.48
CA GLU A 57 -5.50 -4.09 0.08
C GLU A 57 -4.88 -3.76 -1.28
N PRO A 58 -3.59 -3.40 -1.36
CA PRO A 58 -2.90 -3.33 -2.64
C PRO A 58 -2.97 -4.68 -3.34
N GLU A 59 -2.95 -4.65 -4.69
CA GLU A 59 -2.75 -5.85 -5.51
C GLU A 59 -1.86 -6.87 -4.79
N PRO A 60 -2.22 -8.17 -4.85
CA PRO A 60 -1.77 -9.21 -3.91
C PRO A 60 -0.33 -9.00 -3.50
N GLU A 61 -0.05 -9.00 -2.17
CA GLU A 61 1.26 -8.74 -1.55
C GLU A 61 2.36 -8.92 -2.60
N ARG A 62 2.83 -7.82 -3.19
CA ARG A 62 3.75 -7.92 -4.33
C ARG A 62 4.90 -8.81 -3.88
N ALA A 63 4.98 -10.03 -4.37
CA ALA A 63 6.03 -10.93 -3.96
C ALA A 63 7.20 -10.78 -4.93
N CYS A 64 8.41 -10.93 -4.44
CA CYS A 64 9.57 -11.18 -5.28
C CYS A 64 10.43 -12.28 -4.68
N CYS A 65 11.04 -13.08 -5.55
CA CYS A 65 12.13 -13.94 -5.15
C CYS A 65 13.44 -13.13 -5.17
N ASP A 66 14.34 -13.39 -4.23
CA ASP A 66 15.72 -12.93 -4.34
C ASP A 66 16.45 -13.80 -5.38
N GLU A 67 16.86 -13.18 -6.49
CA GLU A 67 17.58 -13.84 -7.59
C GLU A 67 19.10 -13.62 -7.56
N GLY A 68 19.62 -12.94 -6.54
CA GLY A 68 21.02 -12.55 -6.51
C GLY A 68 21.90 -13.51 -5.70
N THR A 69 23.14 -13.71 -6.14
CA THR A 69 24.10 -14.60 -5.47
C THR A 69 24.85 -13.87 -4.34
N SER A 70 25.53 -12.77 -4.65
CA SER A 70 26.32 -11.97 -3.70
C SER A 70 25.59 -10.73 -3.18
N ALA A 71 24.62 -10.23 -3.94
CA ALA A 71 23.77 -9.10 -3.58
C ALA A 71 22.30 -9.53 -3.68
N PHE A 72 21.38 -8.81 -3.05
CA PHE A 72 19.96 -8.97 -3.31
C PHE A 72 19.65 -8.48 -4.72
N ARG A 73 18.87 -9.27 -5.47
CA ARG A 73 18.28 -8.87 -6.75
C ARG A 73 16.80 -9.18 -6.74
N CYS A 74 15.98 -8.15 -6.84
CA CYS A 74 14.53 -8.33 -6.90
C CYS A 74 14.11 -8.97 -8.22
N GLY A 75 13.59 -10.21 -8.20
CA GLY A 75 13.07 -10.89 -9.40
C GLY A 75 11.87 -10.20 -10.06
N ARG A 76 11.24 -9.23 -9.38
CA ARG A 76 10.09 -8.48 -9.93
C ARG A 76 10.49 -7.21 -10.67
N CYS A 77 11.32 -6.35 -10.06
CA CYS A 77 11.66 -5.04 -10.62
C CYS A 77 13.13 -4.88 -11.04
N GLY A 78 13.97 -5.91 -10.80
CA GLY A 78 15.37 -5.90 -11.18
C GLY A 78 16.28 -5.02 -10.32
N ALA A 79 15.75 -4.35 -9.28
CA ALA A 79 16.57 -3.55 -8.37
C ALA A 79 17.62 -4.42 -7.65
N PHE A 80 18.81 -3.83 -7.48
CA PHE A 80 19.96 -4.45 -6.81
C PHE A 80 20.29 -3.73 -5.51
N ALA A 81 20.60 -4.50 -4.46
CA ALA A 81 21.07 -3.96 -3.18
C ALA A 81 22.12 -4.88 -2.55
N LEU A 82 23.19 -4.32 -1.98
CA LEU A 82 24.11 -5.09 -1.15
C LEU A 82 23.40 -5.49 0.15
N ARG A 83 23.49 -6.77 0.54
CA ARG A 83 22.70 -7.32 1.67
C ARG A 83 23.02 -6.65 3.00
N ASP A 84 24.24 -6.17 3.17
CA ASP A 84 24.72 -5.58 4.42
C ASP A 84 24.85 -4.05 4.32
N ALA A 85 24.30 -3.42 3.27
CA ALA A 85 24.40 -1.97 3.10
C ALA A 85 23.51 -1.17 4.05
N ILE A 86 22.48 -1.79 4.62
CA ILE A 86 21.58 -1.15 5.58
C ILE A 86 21.81 -1.79 6.93
N THR A 87 22.21 -0.98 7.91
CA THR A 87 22.50 -1.41 9.28
C THR A 87 21.72 -0.55 10.27
N ASP A 88 21.40 -1.11 11.43
CA ASP A 88 21.03 -0.36 12.63
C ASP A 88 22.21 -0.37 13.63
N LEU A 89 22.01 0.18 14.84
CA LEU A 89 23.02 0.17 15.90
C LEU A 89 23.36 -1.24 16.44
N CYS A 90 22.66 -2.28 15.98
CA CYS A 90 22.80 -3.66 16.41
C CYS A 90 23.33 -4.58 15.30
N GLY A 91 23.27 -4.20 14.02
CA GLY A 91 23.83 -4.95 12.89
C GLY A 91 23.11 -4.72 11.56
N PRO A 92 23.38 -5.57 10.55
CA PRO A 92 22.69 -5.51 9.25
C PRO A 92 21.19 -5.77 9.38
N ILE A 93 20.38 -4.94 8.71
CA ILE A 93 18.94 -5.13 8.61
C ILE A 93 18.67 -6.03 7.39
N PRO A 94 18.08 -7.23 7.58
CA PRO A 94 17.81 -8.14 6.48
C PRO A 94 16.76 -7.56 5.52
N ILE A 95 16.98 -7.77 4.22
CA ILE A 95 16.07 -7.32 3.16
C ILE A 95 14.84 -8.23 3.15
N ARG A 96 13.79 -7.84 3.87
CA ARG A 96 12.47 -8.51 3.85
C ARG A 96 11.54 -7.98 2.77
N TYR A 97 11.83 -6.79 2.25
CA TYR A 97 11.09 -6.13 1.19
C TYR A 97 12.04 -5.50 0.19
N CYS A 98 11.70 -5.52 -1.09
CA CYS A 98 12.46 -4.84 -2.12
C CYS A 98 12.46 -3.32 -1.87
N PRO A 99 13.65 -2.69 -1.72
CA PRO A 99 13.74 -1.27 -1.37
C PRO A 99 13.23 -0.34 -2.48
N ASN A 100 13.12 -0.83 -3.72
CA ASN A 100 12.63 -0.05 -4.84
C ASN A 100 11.11 -0.17 -5.04
N CYS A 101 10.56 -1.40 -5.10
CA CYS A 101 9.17 -1.62 -5.48
C CYS A 101 8.24 -2.05 -4.34
N GLY A 102 8.78 -2.23 -3.12
CA GLY A 102 8.04 -2.64 -1.92
C GLY A 102 7.60 -4.10 -1.91
N ALA A 103 8.06 -4.91 -2.87
CA ALA A 103 7.67 -6.32 -2.93
C ALA A 103 8.24 -7.11 -1.75
N LYS A 104 7.41 -7.90 -1.06
CA LYS A 104 7.82 -8.82 0.01
C LYS A 104 8.71 -9.91 -0.57
N VAL A 105 9.85 -10.14 0.06
CA VAL A 105 10.77 -11.20 -0.33
C VAL A 105 10.22 -12.53 0.19
N VAL A 106 9.97 -13.47 -0.72
CA VAL A 106 9.51 -14.82 -0.40
C VAL A 106 10.59 -15.84 -0.72
N GLU A 107 10.59 -16.94 0.02
CA GLU A 107 11.41 -18.11 -0.32
C GLU A 107 10.92 -18.71 -1.64
N ARG A 108 11.86 -19.24 -2.41
CA ARG A 108 11.61 -19.78 -3.73
C ARG A 108 11.16 -21.24 -3.67
#